data_AF-W2D3X9-F1
#
_entry.id   AF-W2D3X9-F1
#
_cell.length_a   1.000
_cell.length_b   1.000
_cell.length_c   1.000
_cell.angle_alpha   90.00
_cell.angle_beta   90.00
_cell.angle_gamma   90.00
#
_symmetry.space_group_name_H-M   'P 1'
#
loop_
_entity.id
_entity.type
_entity.pdbx_description
1 polymer ?
#
loop_
_entity_poly.entity_id
_entity_poly.type
_entity_poly.pdbx_seq_one_letter_code
_entity_poly.pdbx_strand_id
1 'polypeptide(L)'
;MNQEMKRIIIVCEGETEQEFVRDILRQPFLSRGILLNDPKIKYSNGGIVKWNLLKAQIERHLREGDKPYVTTFIDYYGISDKHQFPDWDEAYKIPDKGQRIDC
;
A
#
# COMPACT_ATOMS: atom_id res chain seq x y z
N MET A 1 -23.08 15.62 16.62
CA MET A 1 -21.79 15.86 15.96
C MET A 1 -21.62 14.79 14.90
N ASN A 2 -21.64 15.13 13.60
CA ASN A 2 -21.18 14.20 12.59
C ASN A 2 -19.68 14.01 12.81
N GLN A 3 -19.26 12.83 13.25
CA GLN A 3 -17.85 12.48 13.16
C GLN A 3 -17.52 12.37 11.67
N GLU A 4 -16.57 13.19 11.22
CA GLU A 4 -16.05 13.11 9.86
C GLU A 4 -15.35 11.74 9.71
N MET A 5 -15.86 10.90 8.82
CA MET A 5 -15.27 9.59 8.55
C MET A 5 -13.95 9.77 7.82
N LYS A 6 -12.89 9.14 8.33
CA LYS A 6 -11.59 9.12 7.64
C LYS A 6 -11.60 8.00 6.60
N ARG A 7 -11.06 8.28 5.43
CA ARG A 7 -10.90 7.27 4.38
C ARG A 7 -9.43 6.90 4.21
N ILE A 8 -9.15 5.60 4.22
CA ILE A 8 -7.82 5.05 3.97
C ILE A 8 -7.92 4.11 2.76
N ILE A 9 -7.06 4.34 1.78
CA ILE A 9 -6.88 3.48 0.62
C ILE A 9 -5.59 2.68 0.82
N ILE A 10 -5.72 1.37 0.90
CA ILE A 10 -4.63 0.41 1.06
C ILE A 10 -4.41 -0.28 -0.28
N VAL A 11 -3.39 0.13 -1.02
CA VAL A 11 -3.05 -0.50 -2.31
C VAL A 11 -2.44 -1.87 -2.04
N CYS A 12 -3.16 -2.93 -2.37
CA CYS A 12 -2.83 -4.32 -2.08
C CYS A 12 -2.05 -4.96 -3.24
N GLU A 13 -1.02 -5.75 -2.94
CA GLU A 13 -0.24 -6.46 -3.96
C GLU A 13 -1.06 -7.49 -4.74
N GLY A 14 -1.79 -8.33 -4.01
CA GLY A 14 -2.55 -9.43 -4.56
C GLY A 14 -3.91 -9.60 -3.90
N GLU A 15 -4.48 -10.78 -4.11
CA GLU A 15 -5.80 -11.13 -3.59
C GLU A 15 -5.76 -11.37 -2.09
N THR A 16 -4.74 -12.09 -1.59
CA THR A 16 -4.60 -12.41 -0.17
C THR A 16 -4.60 -11.17 0.72
N GLU A 17 -3.86 -10.11 0.37
CA GLU A 17 -3.85 -8.85 1.12
C GLU A 17 -5.21 -8.14 1.05
N GLN A 18 -5.85 -8.20 -0.12
CA GLN A 18 -7.17 -7.63 -0.33
C GLN A 18 -8.22 -8.33 0.57
N GLU A 19 -8.20 -9.66 0.62
CA GLU A 19 -9.09 -10.45 1.47
C GLU A 19 -8.85 -10.12 2.95
N PHE A 20 -7.58 -10.01 3.37
CA PHE A 20 -7.27 -9.63 4.74
C PHE A 20 -7.82 -8.25 5.10
N VAL A 21 -7.68 -7.25 4.22
CA VAL A 21 -8.26 -5.92 4.47
C VAL A 21 -9.79 -5.98 4.52
N ARG A 22 -10.41 -6.69 3.57
CA ARG A 22 -11.87 -6.76 3.44
C ARG A 22 -12.54 -7.54 4.58
N ASP A 23 -11.99 -8.70 4.90
CA ASP A 23 -12.65 -9.70 5.75
C ASP A 23 -12.21 -9.57 7.22
N ILE A 24 -10.99 -9.05 7.48
CA ILE A 24 -10.44 -8.92 8.84
C ILE A 24 -10.39 -7.46 9.30
N LEU A 25 -9.82 -6.55 8.51
CA LEU A 25 -9.57 -5.18 8.97
C LEU A 25 -10.78 -4.24 8.86
N ARG A 26 -11.65 -4.44 7.86
CA ARG A 26 -12.72 -3.49 7.54
C ARG A 26 -13.64 -3.20 8.72
N GLN A 27 -14.15 -4.23 9.39
CA GLN A 27 -15.11 -4.04 10.48
C GLN A 27 -14.52 -3.32 11.71
N PRO A 28 -13.35 -3.73 12.25
CA PRO A 28 -12.70 -3.02 13.34
C PRO A 28 -12.42 -1.55 13.03
N PHE A 29 -12.03 -1.22 11.81
CA PHE A 29 -11.74 0.17 11.41
C PHE A 29 -13.01 0.98 11.18
N LEU A 30 -14.04 0.39 10.56
CA LEU A 30 -15.32 1.05 10.38
C LEU A 30 -15.97 1.43 11.71
N SER A 31 -15.85 0.56 12.72
CA SER A 31 -16.33 0.85 14.09
C SER A 31 -15.66 2.06 14.75
N ARG A 32 -14.52 2.51 14.20
CA ARG A 32 -13.74 3.68 14.65
C ARG A 32 -13.92 4.89 13.73
N GLY A 33 -14.90 4.85 12.82
CA GLY A 33 -15.13 5.92 11.83
C GLY A 33 -14.07 5.98 10.73
N ILE A 34 -13.42 4.84 10.43
CA ILE A 34 -12.41 4.74 9.37
C ILE A 34 -12.91 3.79 8.28
N LEU A 35 -13.10 4.33 7.08
CA LEU A 35 -13.47 3.57 5.89
C LEU A 35 -12.20 3.07 5.19
N LEU A 36 -12.09 1.75 4.98
CA LEU A 36 -10.99 1.13 4.25
C LEU A 36 -11.39 0.75 2.82
N ASN A 37 -10.57 1.17 1.85
CA ASN A 37 -10.58 0.67 0.48
C ASN A 37 -9.30 -0.11 0.20
N ASP A 38 -9.42 -1.13 -0.64
CA ASP A 38 -8.42 -2.18 -0.87
C ASP A 38 -8.21 -2.42 -2.36
N PRO A 39 -7.86 -1.41 -3.18
CA PRO A 39 -7.59 -1.63 -4.58
C PRO A 39 -6.34 -2.51 -4.76
N LYS A 40 -6.42 -3.49 -5.66
CA LYS A 40 -5.23 -4.22 -6.11
C LYS A 40 -4.34 -3.33 -6.99
N ILE A 41 -3.05 -3.66 -7.04
CA ILE A 41 -2.14 -3.14 -8.06
C ILE A 41 -2.67 -3.55 -9.44
N LYS A 42 -2.97 -2.57 -10.30
CA LYS A 42 -3.70 -2.82 -11.56
C LYS A 42 -2.94 -3.63 -12.61
N TYR A 43 -1.63 -3.74 -12.49
CA TYR A 43 -0.74 -4.33 -13.50
C TYR A 43 -0.12 -5.66 -13.06
N SER A 44 -0.54 -6.19 -11.92
CA SER A 44 0.01 -7.44 -11.40
C SER A 44 -0.98 -8.60 -11.53
N ASN A 45 -0.48 -9.77 -11.89
CA ASN A 45 -1.16 -11.05 -11.64
C ASN A 45 -0.86 -11.51 -10.20
N GLY A 46 -0.86 -10.59 -9.22
CA GLY A 46 -0.51 -10.88 -7.82
C GLY A 46 0.99 -10.83 -7.51
N GLY A 47 1.67 -9.77 -7.94
CA GLY A 47 3.09 -9.55 -7.67
C GLY A 47 3.43 -8.06 -7.64
N ILE A 48 4.47 -7.68 -6.92
CA ILE A 48 4.89 -6.27 -6.89
C ILE A 48 5.29 -5.78 -8.30
N VAL A 49 4.95 -4.51 -8.60
CA VAL A 49 5.24 -3.88 -9.89
C VAL A 49 6.37 -2.88 -9.78
N LYS A 50 6.80 -2.36 -10.93
CA LYS A 50 7.75 -1.24 -10.94
C LYS A 50 7.21 -0.04 -10.17
N TRP A 51 8.08 0.63 -9.45
CA TRP A 51 7.77 1.78 -8.60
C TRP A 51 7.00 2.87 -9.32
N ASN A 52 7.35 3.18 -10.57
CA ASN A 52 6.67 4.22 -11.34
C ASN A 52 5.17 3.93 -11.55
N LEU A 53 4.80 2.66 -11.76
CA LEU A 53 3.40 2.23 -11.90
C LEU A 53 2.65 2.33 -10.56
N LEU A 54 3.28 1.85 -9.49
CA LEU A 54 2.71 1.93 -8.13
C LEU A 54 2.53 3.40 -7.70
N LYS A 55 3.56 4.23 -7.90
CA LYS A 55 3.54 5.67 -7.62
C LYS A 55 2.43 6.38 -8.38
N ALA A 56 2.26 6.11 -9.68
CA ALA A 56 1.19 6.71 -10.47
C ALA A 56 -0.21 6.33 -9.93
N GLN A 57 -0.38 5.09 -9.45
CA GLN A 57 -1.63 4.64 -8.80
C GLN A 57 -1.84 5.34 -7.45
N ILE A 58 -0.81 5.41 -6.59
CA ILE A 58 -0.87 6.12 -5.30
C ILE A 58 -1.26 7.58 -5.50
N GLU A 59 -0.59 8.28 -6.42
CA GLU A 59 -0.87 9.68 -6.72
C GLU A 59 -2.28 9.90 -7.27
N ARG A 60 -2.80 8.96 -8.06
CA ARG A 60 -4.19 9.00 -8.53
C ARG A 60 -5.15 8.90 -7.35
N HIS A 61 -4.91 7.99 -6.41
CA HIS A 61 -5.73 7.83 -5.21
C HIS A 61 -5.65 9.08 -4.31
N LEU A 62 -4.48 9.67 -4.13
CA LEU A 62 -4.31 10.92 -3.36
C LEU A 62 -5.07 12.11 -3.95
N ARG A 63 -5.34 12.10 -5.26
CA ARG A 63 -6.14 13.13 -5.96
C ARG A 63 -7.64 12.85 -5.95
N GLU A 64 -8.09 11.74 -5.37
CA GLU A 64 -9.52 11.51 -5.17
C GLU A 64 -10.09 12.57 -4.21
N GLY A 65 -11.31 13.05 -4.50
CA GLY A 65 -12.01 13.94 -3.57
C GLY A 65 -12.28 13.21 -2.26
N ASP A 66 -12.36 13.94 -1.14
CA ASP A 66 -12.37 13.47 0.27
C ASP A 66 -11.02 13.43 1.00
N LYS A 67 -9.92 13.80 0.34
CA LYS A 67 -8.56 13.86 0.93
C LYS A 67 -8.18 12.53 1.61
N PRO A 68 -8.11 11.42 0.85
CA PRO A 68 -7.86 10.12 1.44
C PRO A 68 -6.42 10.00 1.95
N TYR A 69 -6.21 9.15 2.95
CA TYR A 69 -4.89 8.64 3.28
C TYR A 69 -4.59 7.45 2.38
N VAL A 70 -3.40 7.40 1.78
CA VAL A 70 -3.00 6.28 0.93
C VAL A 70 -1.81 5.57 1.56
N THR A 71 -1.90 4.25 1.65
CA THR A 71 -0.83 3.37 2.11
C THR A 71 -0.78 2.12 1.22
N THR A 72 0.20 1.25 1.43
CA THR A 72 0.40 0.02 0.67
C THR A 72 0.39 -1.19 1.58
N PHE A 73 -0.12 -2.32 1.09
CA PHE A 73 0.06 -3.63 1.71
C PHE A 73 0.65 -4.57 0.67
N ILE A 74 1.97 -4.70 0.70
CA ILE A 74 2.79 -5.38 -0.29
C ILE A 74 3.90 -6.19 0.39
N ASP A 75 4.41 -7.21 -0.27
CA ASP A 75 5.59 -7.96 0.14
C ASP A 75 6.86 -7.13 -0.08
N TYR A 76 7.29 -6.47 0.99
CA TYR A 76 8.53 -5.71 1.01
C TYR A 76 9.76 -6.57 0.69
N TYR A 77 9.78 -7.84 1.10
CA TYR A 77 10.94 -8.72 0.91
C TYR A 77 11.04 -9.26 -0.52
N GLY A 78 9.94 -9.23 -1.27
CA GLY A 78 9.88 -9.55 -2.69
C GLY A 78 10.38 -8.42 -3.62
N ILE A 79 10.63 -7.22 -3.08
CA ILE A 79 11.17 -6.10 -3.84
C ILE A 79 12.62 -6.39 -4.24
N SER A 80 12.97 -5.97 -5.46
CA SER A 80 14.29 -6.16 -6.07
C SER A 80 14.59 -5.00 -7.02
N ASP A 81 15.85 -4.89 -7.44
CA ASP A 81 16.37 -3.94 -8.44
C ASP A 81 15.46 -3.75 -9.68
N LYS A 82 14.91 -4.83 -10.24
CA LYS A 82 14.04 -4.81 -11.43
C LYS A 82 12.76 -3.98 -11.23
N HIS A 83 12.34 -3.78 -9.98
CA HIS A 83 11.17 -2.98 -9.63
C HIS A 83 11.49 -1.48 -9.53
N GLN A 84 12.77 -1.10 -9.54
CA GLN A 84 13.21 0.30 -9.67
C GLN A 84 12.64 1.20 -8.56
N PHE A 85 12.56 0.69 -7.33
CA PHE A 85 12.22 1.48 -6.15
C PHE A 85 13.32 2.51 -5.87
N PRO A 86 12.96 3.68 -5.30
CA PRO A 86 13.94 4.71 -4.98
C PRO A 86 14.99 4.18 -4.01
N ASP A 87 16.22 4.68 -4.15
CA ASP A 87 17.34 4.41 -3.24
C ASP A 87 17.68 2.93 -3.03
N TRP A 88 17.29 2.06 -3.98
CA TRP A 88 17.48 0.61 -3.90
C TRP A 88 18.95 0.22 -3.65
N ASP A 89 19.88 0.83 -4.37
CA ASP A 89 21.30 0.48 -4.26
C ASP A 89 21.87 0.81 -2.87
N GLU A 90 21.41 1.89 -2.24
CA GLU A 90 21.81 2.24 -0.87
C GLU A 90 21.16 1.32 0.16
N ALA A 91 19.86 1.08 0.02
CA ALA A 91 19.13 0.15 0.88
C ALA A 91 19.72 -1.27 0.83
N TYR A 92 20.11 -1.73 -0.36
CA TYR A 92 20.65 -3.08 -0.57
C TYR A 92 21.98 -3.31 0.15
N LYS A 93 22.76 -2.24 0.43
CA LYS A 93 24.01 -2.33 1.20
C LYS A 93 23.78 -2.71 2.66
N ILE A 94 22.57 -2.48 3.20
CA ILE A 94 22.19 -2.86 4.56
C ILE A 94 21.79 -4.33 4.55
N PRO A 95 22.60 -5.26 5.10
CA PRO A 95 22.32 -6.71 5.00
C PRO A 95 21.13 -7.12 5.86
N ASP A 96 20.95 -6.46 7.01
CA ASP A 96 19.81 -6.64 7.89
C ASP A 96 18.56 -6.01 7.25
N LYS A 97 17.59 -6.85 6.87
CA LYS A 97 16.38 -6.38 6.20
C LYS A 97 15.44 -5.59 7.12
N GLY A 98 15.53 -5.78 8.43
CA GLY A 98 14.76 -4.99 9.40
C GLY A 98 15.27 -3.56 9.48
N GLN A 99 16.60 -3.38 9.53
CA GLN A 99 17.23 -2.06 9.51
C GLN A 99 17.03 -1.32 8.18
N ARG A 100 16.82 -2.06 7.08
CA ARG A 100 16.55 -1.51 5.75
C ARG A 100 15.18 -0.83 5.62
N ILE A 101 14.24 -1.08 6.54
CA ILE A 101 12.94 -0.41 6.51
C ILE A 101 13.07 1.06 6.93
N ASP A 102 14.05 1.36 7.79
CA ASP A 102 14.24 2.69 8.38
C ASP A 102 15.19 3.60 7.57
N CYS A 103 15.77 3.10 6.47
CA CYS A 103 16.75 3.84 5.66
C CYS A 103 16.11 4.82 4.66
#